data_AF-A0A970RY28-F1
#
_entry.id   AF-A0A970RY28-F1
#
_cell.length_a   1.000
_cell.length_b   1.000
_cell.length_c   1.000
_cell.angle_alpha   90.00
_cell.angle_beta   90.00
_cell.angle_gamma   90.00
#
_symmetry.space_group_name_H-M   'P 1'
#
loop_
_entity.id
_entity.type
_entity.pdbx_description
1 polymer ?
#
loop_
_entity_poly.entity_id
_entity_poly.type
_entity_poly.pdbx_seq_one_letter_code
_entity_poly.pdbx_strand_id
1 'polypeptide(L)'
;IVGRVQLPIRGAGKVEAGQKVLVRIDRYPYMEYGMLMGKVSAVSKIADEEYYSVEVDFPDGLNTTYGKPLDLSQGMTGSAEIITAEMSLLVRIINPIKNLIYRNRI
;
A
#
# COMPACT_ATOMS: atom_id res chain seq x y z
N ILE A 1 -10.93 3.99 -11.83
CA ILE A 1 -10.21 2.74 -12.20
C ILE A 1 -9.96 1.98 -10.90
N VAL A 2 -10.19 0.66 -10.90
CA VAL A 2 -10.03 -0.18 -9.70
C VAL A 2 -8.99 -1.26 -9.99
N GLY A 3 -8.01 -1.41 -9.11
CA GLY A 3 -7.05 -2.50 -9.10
C GLY A 3 -7.35 -3.48 -7.98
N ARG A 4 -6.95 -4.75 -8.16
CA ARG A 4 -6.99 -5.77 -7.11
C ARG A 4 -5.57 -6.11 -6.68
N VAL A 5 -5.35 -6.15 -5.38
CA VAL A 5 -4.07 -6.48 -4.77
C VAL A 5 -4.25 -7.73 -3.92
N GLN A 6 -3.34 -8.70 -4.09
CA GLN A 6 -3.22 -9.83 -3.18
C GLN A 6 -2.33 -9.41 -2.01
N LEU A 7 -2.90 -9.38 -0.81
CA LEU A 7 -2.23 -8.96 0.42
C LEU A 7 -1.96 -10.19 1.29
N PRO A 8 -0.71 -10.51 1.63
CA PRO A 8 -0.40 -11.59 2.56
C PRO A 8 -1.13 -11.40 3.90
N ILE A 9 -1.60 -12.47 4.53
CA ILE A 9 -2.20 -12.43 5.88
C ILE A 9 -1.27 -11.72 6.88
N ARG A 10 0.04 -11.91 6.73
CA ARG A 10 1.04 -11.25 7.56
C ARG A 10 1.00 -9.73 7.36
N GLY A 11 0.53 -9.02 8.38
CA GLY A 11 0.43 -7.56 8.37
C GLY A 11 -0.91 -7.02 7.87
N ALA A 12 -1.82 -7.89 7.42
CA ALA A 12 -3.15 -7.49 6.94
C ALA A 12 -4.00 -6.78 7.99
N GLY A 13 -3.81 -7.09 9.28
CA GLY A 13 -4.51 -6.41 10.38
C GLY A 13 -4.21 -4.92 10.55
N LYS A 14 -3.24 -4.37 9.79
CA LYS A 14 -2.94 -2.92 9.77
C LYS A 14 -3.54 -2.22 8.55
N VAL A 15 -4.14 -2.96 7.62
CA VAL A 15 -4.67 -2.41 6.38
C VAL A 15 -6.12 -2.00 6.58
N GLU A 16 -6.40 -0.75 6.23
CA GLU A 16 -7.70 -0.12 6.43
C GLU A 16 -8.12 0.65 5.17
N ALA A 17 -9.43 0.78 4.98
CA ALA A 17 -9.98 1.60 3.91
C ALA A 17 -9.49 3.05 4.05
N GLY A 18 -9.12 3.63 2.92
CA GLY A 18 -8.65 5.00 2.82
C GLY A 18 -7.14 5.18 2.93
N GLN A 19 -6.38 4.14 3.23
CA GLN A 19 -4.91 4.20 3.21
C GLN A 19 -4.36 4.43 1.81
N LYS A 20 -3.25 5.17 1.74
CA LYS A 20 -2.53 5.45 0.49
C LYS A 20 -1.86 4.17 -0.01
N VAL A 21 -1.91 3.96 -1.32
CA VAL A 21 -1.24 2.85 -2.00
C VAL A 21 -0.31 3.42 -3.07
N LEU A 22 0.94 2.97 -3.09
CA LEU A 22 1.88 3.24 -4.18
C LEU A 22 1.99 1.99 -5.05
N VAL A 23 1.76 2.12 -6.34
CA VAL A 23 1.77 0.99 -7.26
C VAL A 23 2.85 1.19 -8.32
N ARG A 24 3.79 0.24 -8.36
CA ARG A 24 4.81 0.11 -9.42
C ARG A 24 4.28 -0.83 -10.47
N ILE A 25 4.18 -0.36 -11.71
CA ILE A 25 3.72 -1.18 -12.84
C ILE A 25 4.92 -1.84 -13.50
N ASP A 26 4.89 -3.15 -13.69
CA ASP A 26 6.07 -3.91 -14.15
C ASP A 26 6.55 -3.47 -15.54
N ARG A 27 5.60 -3.11 -16.40
CA ARG A 27 5.87 -2.62 -17.77
C ARG A 27 6.46 -1.21 -17.81
N TYR A 28 6.38 -0.43 -16.72
CA TYR A 28 6.81 0.96 -16.67
C TYR A 28 7.85 1.17 -15.55
N PRO A 29 9.15 1.28 -15.88
CA PRO A 29 10.20 1.47 -14.91
C PRO A 29 9.94 2.70 -14.02
N TYR A 30 9.70 2.47 -12.74
CA TYR A 30 9.26 3.52 -11.81
C TYR A 30 10.28 4.66 -11.65
N MET A 31 11.57 4.39 -11.92
CA MET A 31 12.62 5.42 -11.90
C MET A 31 12.46 6.46 -13.01
N GLU A 32 11.85 6.08 -14.14
CA GLU A 32 11.62 6.95 -15.29
C GLU A 32 10.18 7.46 -15.35
N TYR A 33 9.22 6.60 -14.98
CA TYR A 33 7.80 6.88 -15.13
C TYR A 33 7.13 7.31 -13.84
N GLY A 34 7.73 7.06 -12.67
CA GLY A 34 7.07 7.23 -11.38
C GLY A 34 6.17 6.05 -11.02
N MET A 35 5.34 6.24 -10.01
CA MET A 35 4.39 5.24 -9.50
C MET A 35 2.96 5.72 -9.70
N LEU A 36 1.99 4.83 -9.70
CA LEU A 36 0.59 5.23 -9.56
C LEU A 36 0.25 5.43 -8.08
N MET A 37 -0.53 6.47 -7.79
CA MET A 37 -1.10 6.69 -6.47
C MET A 37 -2.53 6.19 -6.43
N GLY A 38 -2.78 5.24 -5.53
CA GLY A 38 -4.10 4.70 -5.25
C GLY A 38 -4.52 4.90 -3.80
N LYS A 39 -5.73 4.48 -3.51
CA LYS A 39 -6.34 4.49 -2.18
C LYS A 39 -7.07 3.17 -1.96
N VAL A 40 -6.87 2.54 -0.80
CA VAL A 40 -7.62 1.34 -0.45
C VAL A 40 -9.11 1.69 -0.39
N SER A 41 -9.93 1.01 -1.19
CA SER A 41 -11.38 1.20 -1.19
C SER A 41 -12.07 0.16 -0.31
N ALA A 42 -11.66 -1.11 -0.43
CA ALA A 42 -12.18 -2.20 0.37
C ALA A 42 -11.11 -3.26 0.64
N VAL A 43 -11.26 -3.95 1.77
CA VAL A 43 -10.48 -5.15 2.13
C VAL A 43 -11.47 -6.30 2.24
N SER A 44 -11.26 -7.35 1.45
CA SER A 44 -12.05 -8.57 1.54
C SER A 44 -11.89 -9.20 2.93
N LYS A 45 -13.01 -9.61 3.53
CA LYS A 45 -13.02 -10.33 4.82
C LYS A 45 -12.70 -11.82 4.67
N ILE A 46 -12.74 -12.33 3.44
CA ILE A 46 -12.47 -13.73 3.12
C ILE A 46 -11.06 -13.78 2.58
N ALA A 47 -10.17 -14.46 3.31
CA ALA A 47 -8.86 -14.84 2.81
C ALA A 47 -9.01 -16.06 1.90
N ASP A 48 -8.25 -16.06 0.82
CA ASP A 48 -8.00 -17.25 0.00
C ASP A 48 -6.63 -17.80 0.40
N GLU A 49 -6.62 -18.95 1.06
CA GLU A 49 -5.46 -19.61 1.67
C GLU A 49 -4.61 -18.66 2.55
N GLU A 50 -3.63 -17.98 1.95
CA GLU A 50 -2.64 -17.11 2.61
C GLU A 50 -2.78 -15.62 2.27
N TYR A 51 -3.79 -15.23 1.48
CA TYR A 51 -3.94 -13.86 0.97
C TYR A 51 -5.35 -13.30 1.14
N TYR A 52 -5.42 -12.03 1.52
CA TYR A 52 -6.62 -11.21 1.39
C TYR A 52 -6.64 -10.49 0.03
N SER A 53 -7.83 -10.29 -0.53
CA SER A 53 -8.00 -9.40 -1.68
C SER A 53 -8.28 -7.98 -1.20
N VAL A 54 -7.53 -7.01 -1.70
CA VAL A 54 -7.71 -5.58 -1.42
C VAL A 54 -8.06 -4.87 -2.72
N GLU A 55 -9.12 -4.08 -2.71
CA GLU A 55 -9.48 -3.20 -3.82
C GLU A 55 -8.82 -1.83 -3.63
N VAL A 56 -8.27 -1.31 -4.72
CA VAL A 56 -7.53 -0.05 -4.74
C VAL A 56 -8.11 0.82 -5.84
N ASP A 57 -8.61 1.99 -5.45
CA ASP A 57 -9.06 3.02 -6.38
C ASP A 57 -7.89 3.91 -6.78
N PHE A 58 -7.84 4.30 -8.05
CA PHE A 58 -6.91 5.28 -8.58
C PHE A 58 -7.67 6.58 -8.90
N PRO A 59 -7.77 7.53 -7.94
CA PRO A 59 -8.56 8.74 -8.10
C PRO A 59 -8.03 9.65 -9.22
N ASP A 60 -6.71 9.69 -9.39
CA ASP A 60 -6.04 10.45 -10.46
C ASP A 60 -5.90 9.64 -11.77
N GLY A 61 -6.63 8.52 -11.88
CA GLY A 61 -6.51 7.58 -12.98
C GLY A 61 -5.13 6.95 -13.08
N LEU A 62 -4.67 6.67 -14.30
CA LEU A 62 -3.34 6.11 -14.54
C LEU A 62 -2.26 7.19 -14.69
N ASN A 63 -2.42 8.33 -14.02
CA ASN A 63 -1.39 9.36 -14.01
C ASN A 63 -0.37 9.04 -12.91
N THR A 64 0.90 8.99 -13.28
CA THR A 64 1.96 8.68 -12.30
C THR A 64 2.29 9.87 -11.42
N THR A 65 3.04 9.62 -10.35
CA THR A 65 3.64 10.65 -9.47
C THR A 65 4.52 11.64 -10.22
N TYR A 66 4.96 11.33 -11.44
CA TYR A 66 5.75 12.22 -12.29
C TYR A 66 4.90 12.94 -13.35
N GLY A 67 3.57 12.80 -13.29
CA GLY A 67 2.64 13.41 -14.23
C GLY A 67 2.64 12.76 -15.61
N LYS A 68 3.12 11.52 -15.73
CA LYS A 68 3.07 10.76 -16.99
C LYS A 68 1.82 9.88 -17.01
N PRO A 69 0.91 10.05 -17.97
CA PRO A 69 -0.21 9.13 -18.13
C PRO A 69 0.31 7.78 -18.65
N LEU A 70 -0.18 6.69 -18.07
CA LEU A 70 0.05 5.34 -18.60
C LEU A 70 -1.15 4.90 -19.44
N ASP A 71 -0.87 4.18 -20.52
CA ASP A 71 -1.92 3.58 -21.34
C ASP A 71 -2.54 2.38 -20.60
N LEU A 72 -3.86 2.38 -20.50
CA LEU A 72 -4.59 1.25 -19.92
C LEU A 72 -4.50 0.06 -20.88
N SER A 73 -3.83 -1.00 -20.45
CA SER A 73 -3.84 -2.29 -21.14
C SER A 73 -4.43 -3.39 -20.26
N GLN A 74 -5.02 -4.40 -20.88
CA GLN A 74 -5.48 -5.57 -20.14
C GLN A 74 -4.29 -6.35 -19.60
N GLY A 75 -4.40 -6.85 -18.37
CA GLY A 75 -3.34 -7.65 -17.75
C GLY A 75 -2.14 -6.86 -17.24
N MET A 76 -2.28 -5.55 -16.99
CA MET A 76 -1.24 -4.78 -16.27
C MET A 76 -1.04 -5.38 -14.87
N THR A 77 0.18 -5.84 -14.61
CA THR A 77 0.63 -6.31 -13.30
C THR A 77 1.59 -5.32 -12.68
N GLY A 78 1.74 -5.43 -11.36
CA GLY A 78 2.59 -4.56 -10.61
C GLY A 78 2.69 -4.96 -9.15
N SER A 79 3.56 -4.26 -8.45
CA SER A 79 3.72 -4.38 -7.01
C SER A 79 3.07 -3.19 -6.32
N ALA A 80 2.22 -3.46 -5.34
CA ALA A 80 1.54 -2.44 -4.54
C ALA A 80 2.13 -2.36 -3.12
N GLU A 81 2.34 -1.15 -2.63
CA GLU A 81 2.78 -0.87 -1.27
C GLU A 81 1.70 -0.03 -0.56
N ILE A 82 1.09 -0.60 0.48
CA ILE A 82 0.05 0.06 1.28
C ILE A 82 0.71 0.76 2.46
N ILE A 83 0.52 2.07 2.55
CA ILE A 83 1.08 2.90 3.62
C ILE A 83 0.17 2.81 4.85
N THR A 84 0.53 1.95 5.79
CA THR A 84 -0.28 1.65 7.00
C THR A 84 -0.05 2.60 8.16
N ALA A 85 1.00 3.41 8.13
CA ALA A 85 1.25 4.48 9.10
C ALA A 85 2.17 5.53 8.51
N GLU A 86 1.80 6.80 8.67
CA GLU A 86 2.72 7.92 8.46
C GLU A 86 3.43 8.21 9.78
N MET A 87 4.66 7.73 9.91
CA MET A 87 5.42 7.90 11.14
C MET A 87 6.75 8.58 10.85
N SER A 88 7.01 9.66 11.59
CA SER A 88 8.31 10.35 11.55
C SER A 88 9.44 9.38 11.93
N LEU A 89 10.60 9.51 11.29
CA LEU A 89 11.79 8.72 11.59
C LEU A 89 12.16 8.78 13.08
N LEU A 90 12.02 9.96 13.70
CA LEU A 90 12.30 10.15 15.12
C LEU A 90 11.38 9.29 16.00
N VAL A 91 10.10 9.22 15.65
CA VAL A 91 9.12 8.37 16.36
C VAL A 91 9.45 6.90 16.17
N ARG A 92 9.94 6.50 14.99
CA ARG A 92 10.39 5.11 14.71
C ARG A 92 11.57 4.70 15.58
N ILE A 93 12.49 5.61 15.86
CA ILE A 93 13.65 5.38 16.74
C ILE A 93 13.25 5.36 18.22
N ILE A 94 12.30 6.21 18.64
CA ILE A 94 11.91 6.34 20.05
C ILE A 94 10.93 5.25 20.51
N ASN A 95 10.07 4.71 19.62
CA ASN A 95 9.06 3.71 19.97
C ASN A 95 9.60 2.46 20.68
N PRO A 96 10.73 1.84 20.26
CA PRO A 96 11.34 0.72 21.00
C PRO A 96 11.70 1.06 22.45
N ILE A 97 12.16 2.28 22.71
CA ILE A 97 12.60 2.74 24.03
C ILE A 97 11.40 2.94 24.97
N LYS A 98 10.28 3.47 24.47
CA LYS A 98 9.04 3.57 25.25
C LYS A 98 8.60 2.22 25.80
N ASN A 99 8.60 1.17 24.97
CA ASN A 99 8.18 -0.16 25.38
C ASN A 99 9.08 -0.80 26.46
N LEU A 100 10.35 -0.38 26.57
CA LEU A 100 11.28 -0.83 27.61
C LEU A 100 11.00 -0.14 28.96
N ILE A 101 10.66 1.15 28.95
CA ILE A 101 10.43 1.94 30.17
C ILE A 101 9.11 1.54 30.85
N TYR A 102 8.07 1.21 30.09
CA TYR A 102 6.77 0.79 30.64
C TYR A 102 6.74 -0.66 31.19
N ARG A 103 7.75 -1.49 30.88
CA ARG A 103 7.79 -2.90 31.32
C ARG A 103 8.25 -3.09 32.77
N ASN A 104 8.75 -2.04 33.43
CA ASN A 104 9.28 -2.07 34.80
C ASN A 104 8.32 -1.49 35.87
N ARG A 105 7.01 -1.43 35.59
CA ARG A 105 5.97 -0.99 36.55
C ARG A 105 4.84 -2.02 36.75
N ILE A 106 5.20 -3.30 36.82
CA ILE A 106 4.34 -4.36 37.39
C ILE A 106 5.13 -5.05 38.49
#